data_AF-A0A933PJS0-F1
#
_entry.id   AF-A0A933PJS0-F1
#
_cell.length_a   1.000
_cell.length_b   1.000
_cell.length_c   1.000
_cell.angle_alpha   90.00
_cell.angle_beta   90.00
_cell.angle_gamma   90.00
#
_symmetry.space_group_name_H-M   'P 1'
#
loop_
_entity.id
_entity.type
_entity.pdbx_description
1 polymer ?
#
loop_
_entity_poly.entity_id
_entity_poly.type
_entity_poly.pdbx_seq_one_letter_code
_entity_poly.pdbx_strand_id
1 'polypeptide(L)'
;GAGPLDRLPAPPLQPLQRLEPPAGLPGPTVPLAPALAVPAPMLAPPAAPTGAEPDRAANAPAGTPSGRPYGTGLNGSPRNGTEHNGTDLNGHGHNGQGLNGHGLNGNGLNGASASPLDDAAPGADAEPQIDALLAVDTAVERRSAPSVRELVRALNERSMELFGVADTCQVLAQEVVERAGADAAAIVVPDGSVWRVNGGVGLRPIERRLVLDARHWLVTEVAMGGRALVVGDSASVRPRLAGAPLAGWEHLLAVPVPDVMAAVVVARSRTGRPFTQDDLAAVVGPVHEAAGLLSAAMATRRLARVLAPLTEDDET
;
A
#
# COMPACT_ATOMS: atom_id res chain seq x y z
N GLY A 1 -11.48 -48.69 -33.68
CA GLY A 1 -10.12 -48.86 -33.16
C GLY A 1 -9.51 -47.49 -32.98
N ALA A 2 -9.38 -47.03 -31.75
CA ALA A 2 -8.72 -45.76 -31.44
C ALA A 2 -7.22 -46.03 -31.27
N GLY A 3 -6.39 -45.37 -32.08
CA GLY A 3 -4.95 -45.50 -32.03
C GLY A 3 -4.34 -44.84 -30.78
N PRO A 4 -3.15 -45.28 -30.36
CA PRO A 4 -2.48 -44.74 -29.18
C PRO A 4 -1.90 -43.37 -29.52
N LEU A 5 -2.42 -42.32 -28.88
CA LEU A 5 -1.81 -40.99 -28.90
C LEU A 5 -0.50 -41.05 -28.10
N ASP A 6 0.60 -40.96 -28.84
CA ASP A 6 1.95 -40.73 -28.35
C ASP A 6 1.97 -39.59 -27.33
N ARG A 7 2.27 -39.93 -26.07
CA ARG A 7 2.59 -38.96 -25.03
C ARG A 7 4.00 -38.46 -25.27
N LEU A 8 4.12 -37.31 -25.92
CA LEU A 8 5.38 -36.57 -25.96
C LEU A 8 5.82 -36.24 -24.51
N PRO A 9 7.10 -36.44 -24.16
CA PRO A 9 7.61 -36.13 -22.83
C PRO A 9 7.56 -34.62 -22.58
N ALA A 10 7.13 -34.23 -21.38
CA ALA A 10 7.09 -32.84 -20.96
C ALA A 10 8.49 -32.22 -21.01
N PRO A 11 8.64 -30.98 -21.52
CA PRO A 11 9.93 -30.30 -21.56
C PRO A 11 10.46 -30.05 -20.14
N PRO A 12 11.79 -30.09 -19.94
CA PRO A 12 12.39 -29.83 -18.63
C PRO A 12 12.09 -28.40 -18.18
N LEU A 13 11.65 -28.27 -16.92
CA LEU A 13 11.44 -26.98 -16.26
C LEU A 13 12.76 -26.21 -16.23
N GLN A 14 12.82 -25.06 -16.90
CA GLN A 14 13.99 -24.19 -16.84
C GLN A 14 14.11 -23.57 -15.44
N PRO A 15 15.31 -23.52 -14.85
CA PRO A 15 15.53 -22.87 -13.57
C PRO A 15 15.20 -21.38 -13.68
N LEU A 16 14.49 -20.85 -12.67
CA LEU A 16 14.22 -19.42 -12.50
C LEU A 16 15.56 -18.67 -12.56
N GLN A 17 15.78 -17.92 -13.63
CA GLN A 17 16.99 -17.11 -13.79
C GLN A 17 16.99 -16.01 -12.73
N ARG A 18 17.91 -16.13 -11.77
CA ARG A 18 18.23 -15.10 -10.80
C ARG A 18 18.91 -13.96 -11.56
N LEU A 19 18.18 -12.88 -11.83
CA LEU A 19 18.77 -11.63 -12.30
C LEU A 19 19.60 -11.05 -11.14
N GLU A 20 20.92 -11.15 -11.26
CA GLU A 20 21.83 -10.42 -10.38
C GLU A 20 21.71 -8.92 -10.68
N PRO A 21 21.63 -8.06 -9.66
CA PRO A 21 21.64 -6.62 -9.88
C PRO A 21 22.95 -6.20 -10.54
N PRO A 22 22.93 -5.19 -11.43
CA PRO A 22 24.14 -4.68 -12.05
C PRO A 22 25.13 -4.22 -10.97
N ALA A 23 26.32 -4.80 -10.98
CA ALA A 23 27.41 -4.42 -10.09
C ALA A 23 27.77 -2.95 -10.34
N GLY A 24 27.61 -2.08 -9.33
CA GLY A 24 28.22 -0.74 -9.38
C GLY A 24 27.48 0.43 -8.74
N LEU A 25 26.29 0.26 -8.16
CA LEU A 25 25.63 1.38 -7.47
C LEU A 25 25.97 1.37 -5.97
N PRO A 26 26.63 2.42 -5.43
CA PRO A 26 26.83 2.55 -3.99
C PRO A 26 25.46 2.70 -3.33
N GLY A 27 25.10 1.75 -2.47
CA GLY A 27 23.84 1.79 -1.74
C GLY A 27 23.75 3.04 -0.85
N PRO A 28 22.57 3.67 -0.72
CA PRO A 28 22.39 4.78 0.19
C PRO A 28 22.65 4.28 1.62
N THR A 29 23.69 4.83 2.24
CA THR A 29 23.97 4.62 3.67
C THR A 29 22.97 5.49 4.43
N VAL A 30 21.75 4.98 4.64
CA VAL A 30 20.78 5.65 5.52
C VAL A 30 21.18 5.31 6.96
N PRO A 31 21.58 6.30 7.79
CA PRO A 31 21.81 6.05 9.20
C PRO A 31 20.47 5.62 9.82
N LEU A 32 20.42 4.41 10.37
CA LEU A 32 19.32 4.00 11.24
C LEU A 32 19.26 4.97 12.42
N ALA A 33 18.25 5.83 12.44
CA ALA A 33 17.91 6.59 13.63
C ALA A 33 17.55 5.59 14.76
N PRO A 34 18.00 5.82 16.01
CA PRO A 34 17.69 4.95 17.13
C PRO A 34 16.16 4.95 17.37
N ALA A 35 15.59 3.75 17.42
CA ALA A 35 14.19 3.55 17.75
C ALA A 35 13.88 4.17 19.12
N LEU A 36 12.98 5.15 19.15
CA LEU A 36 12.34 5.61 20.38
C LEU A 36 11.62 4.43 21.03
N ALA A 37 12.21 3.91 22.11
CA ALA A 37 11.63 2.87 22.94
C ALA A 37 10.40 3.45 23.65
N VAL A 38 9.20 3.10 23.16
CA VAL A 38 7.95 3.30 23.89
C VAL A 38 7.87 2.17 24.94
N PRO A 39 7.83 2.48 26.25
CA PRO A 39 7.68 1.45 27.27
C PRO A 39 6.30 0.76 27.12
N ALA A 40 6.31 -0.56 27.00
CA ALA A 40 5.10 -1.37 26.96
C ALA A 40 4.35 -1.28 28.31
N PRO A 41 3.01 -1.16 28.30
CA PRO A 41 2.24 -1.29 29.52
C PRO A 41 2.33 -2.73 30.03
N MET A 42 2.80 -2.90 31.27
CA MET A 42 2.78 -4.17 31.99
C MET A 42 1.33 -4.63 32.18
N LEU A 43 0.84 -5.50 31.30
CA LEU A 43 -0.38 -6.26 31.56
C LEU A 43 -0.05 -7.41 32.52
N ALA A 44 -0.77 -7.47 33.63
CA ALA A 44 -0.71 -8.57 34.58
C ALA A 44 -1.15 -9.90 33.92
N PRO A 45 -0.52 -11.04 34.25
CA PRO A 45 -0.88 -12.34 33.71
C PRO A 45 -2.25 -12.80 34.22
N PRO A 46 -3.07 -13.48 33.40
CA PRO A 46 -4.35 -14.04 33.83
C PRO A 46 -4.14 -15.23 34.76
N ALA A 47 -4.99 -15.32 35.79
CA ALA A 47 -5.00 -16.41 36.77
C ALA A 47 -5.37 -17.76 36.13
N ALA A 48 -4.65 -18.81 36.54
CA ALA A 48 -4.87 -20.18 36.09
C ALA A 48 -6.20 -20.76 36.62
N PRO A 49 -6.95 -21.53 35.82
CA PRO A 49 -8.09 -22.30 36.32
C PRO A 49 -7.61 -23.58 37.02
N THR A 50 -7.85 -23.64 38.34
CA THR A 50 -7.75 -24.83 39.18
C THR A 50 -9.04 -25.65 39.03
N GLY A 51 -8.95 -26.94 38.73
CA GLY A 51 -10.10 -27.85 38.84
C GLY A 51 -10.02 -29.05 37.91
N ALA A 52 -9.25 -30.07 38.32
CA ALA A 52 -9.37 -31.42 37.83
C ALA A 52 -10.38 -32.19 38.70
N GLU A 53 -11.28 -32.94 38.09
CA GLU A 53 -11.99 -34.04 38.76
C GLU A 53 -12.12 -35.23 37.79
N PRO A 54 -11.73 -36.46 38.19
CA PRO A 54 -11.74 -37.65 37.34
C PRO A 54 -12.96 -38.56 37.59
N ASP A 55 -13.01 -39.62 36.77
CA ASP A 55 -13.78 -40.86 36.95
C ASP A 55 -15.30 -40.86 36.72
N ARG A 56 -15.69 -41.42 35.58
CA ARG A 56 -16.61 -42.58 35.58
C ARG A 56 -16.49 -43.43 34.31
N ALA A 57 -16.02 -44.64 34.51
CA ALA A 57 -16.02 -45.73 33.55
C ALA A 57 -17.38 -46.44 33.48
N ALA A 58 -17.56 -47.11 32.33
CA ALA A 58 -18.37 -48.31 32.09
C ALA A 58 -19.91 -48.21 32.16
N ASN A 59 -20.57 -48.30 30.99
CA ASN A 59 -21.33 -49.49 30.62
C ASN A 59 -21.88 -49.38 29.19
N ALA A 60 -21.53 -50.36 28.35
CA ALA A 60 -22.27 -50.71 27.15
C ALA A 60 -23.45 -51.63 27.51
N PRO A 61 -24.54 -51.63 26.72
CA PRO A 61 -24.84 -52.87 26.02
C PRO A 61 -25.36 -52.67 24.59
N ALA A 62 -25.14 -53.72 23.79
CA ALA A 62 -25.62 -53.89 22.43
C ALA A 62 -27.15 -54.11 22.36
N GLY A 63 -27.78 -53.62 21.29
CA GLY A 63 -29.16 -53.93 20.93
C GLY A 63 -29.67 -53.13 19.73
N THR A 64 -29.62 -53.73 18.52
CA THR A 64 -30.46 -53.43 17.35
C THR A 64 -31.75 -54.27 17.40
N PRO A 65 -32.79 -54.06 16.55
CA PRO A 65 -33.21 -52.90 15.73
C PRO A 65 -34.74 -52.59 15.84
N SER A 66 -35.21 -51.63 15.05
CA SER A 66 -36.58 -51.47 14.47
C SER A 66 -37.36 -50.21 14.87
N GLY A 67 -38.05 -49.65 13.86
CA GLY A 67 -39.29 -48.88 14.07
C GLY A 67 -39.17 -47.35 14.15
N ARG A 68 -39.42 -46.67 13.03
CA ARG A 68 -40.03 -45.32 12.99
C ARG A 68 -41.45 -45.38 13.64
N PRO A 69 -42.19 -44.27 13.96
CA PRO A 69 -42.04 -42.90 13.46
C PRO A 69 -42.39 -41.72 14.44
N TYR A 70 -42.18 -40.49 13.97
CA TYR A 70 -42.72 -39.17 14.40
C TYR A 70 -42.64 -38.71 15.88
N GLY A 71 -42.06 -37.53 16.10
CA GLY A 71 -42.15 -36.79 17.36
C GLY A 71 -41.49 -35.41 17.29
N THR A 72 -42.33 -34.39 17.19
CA THR A 72 -42.08 -32.94 17.19
C THR A 72 -41.26 -32.44 18.39
N GLY A 73 -40.33 -31.50 18.17
CA GLY A 73 -39.59 -30.84 19.24
C GLY A 73 -38.76 -29.63 18.80
N LEU A 74 -39.43 -28.48 18.66
CA LEU A 74 -38.98 -27.12 18.99
C LEU A 74 -37.48 -26.76 18.85
N ASN A 75 -37.08 -26.18 17.72
CA ASN A 75 -35.90 -25.33 17.65
C ASN A 75 -36.32 -23.86 17.81
N GLY A 76 -36.01 -23.29 18.97
CA GLY A 76 -36.02 -21.85 19.19
C GLY A 76 -34.87 -21.20 18.44
N SER A 77 -35.18 -20.30 17.51
CA SER A 77 -34.27 -19.20 17.17
C SER A 77 -34.37 -18.13 18.25
N PRO A 78 -33.30 -17.34 18.47
CA PRO A 78 -33.47 -15.96 18.02
C PRO A 78 -32.21 -15.31 17.42
N ARG A 79 -32.50 -14.39 16.49
CA ARG A 79 -31.80 -13.12 16.21
C ARG A 79 -30.40 -13.17 15.58
N ASN A 80 -30.41 -13.24 14.24
CA ASN A 80 -29.36 -12.59 13.45
C ASN A 80 -29.61 -11.07 13.46
N GLY A 81 -28.59 -10.31 13.87
CA GLY A 81 -28.53 -8.87 13.69
C GLY A 81 -28.39 -8.52 12.21
N THR A 82 -29.36 -7.78 11.70
CA THR A 82 -29.28 -7.04 10.44
C THR A 82 -28.39 -5.82 10.65
N GLU A 83 -27.11 -5.93 10.32
CA GLU A 83 -26.29 -4.75 10.05
C GLU A 83 -26.57 -4.30 8.62
N HIS A 84 -27.29 -3.18 8.52
CA HIS A 84 -27.43 -2.36 7.33
C HIS A 84 -26.04 -1.89 6.86
N ASN A 85 -25.47 -2.54 5.85
CA ASN A 85 -24.52 -1.86 4.98
C ASN A 85 -25.34 -1.16 3.90
N GLY A 86 -25.45 0.16 4.04
CA GLY A 86 -26.02 1.05 3.03
C GLY A 86 -25.30 0.87 1.71
N THR A 87 -25.98 0.22 0.78
CA THR A 87 -25.91 0.54 -0.65
C THR A 87 -26.52 1.93 -0.89
N ASP A 88 -26.03 2.60 -1.93
CA ASP A 88 -26.42 3.92 -2.48
C ASP A 88 -25.45 5.03 -2.05
N LEU A 89 -24.60 5.61 -2.91
CA LEU A 89 -24.93 6.23 -4.19
C LEU A 89 -23.76 6.14 -5.20
N ASN A 90 -24.03 5.53 -6.36
CA ASN A 90 -23.32 5.84 -7.59
C ASN A 90 -23.91 7.13 -8.21
N GLY A 91 -23.03 7.98 -8.71
CA GLY A 91 -23.25 8.73 -9.95
C GLY A 91 -24.01 10.04 -9.86
N HIS A 92 -23.29 11.15 -9.67
CA HIS A 92 -23.52 12.36 -10.44
C HIS A 92 -22.21 12.74 -11.13
N GLY A 93 -22.14 12.44 -12.43
CA GLY A 93 -21.08 12.93 -13.28
C GLY A 93 -21.16 14.44 -13.38
N HIS A 94 -20.07 15.13 -13.05
CA HIS A 94 -19.82 16.48 -13.50
C HIS A 94 -18.41 16.58 -14.07
N ASN A 95 -18.39 16.56 -15.41
CA ASN A 95 -17.52 17.26 -16.33
C ASN A 95 -16.03 17.43 -16.00
N GLY A 96 -15.21 16.89 -16.91
CA GLY A 96 -13.83 17.28 -17.10
C GLY A 96 -13.68 18.80 -17.19
N GLN A 97 -13.07 19.36 -16.17
CA GLN A 97 -12.32 20.60 -16.26
C GLN A 97 -10.86 20.19 -16.39
N GLY A 98 -10.33 20.31 -17.61
CA GLY A 98 -8.90 20.18 -17.85
C GLY A 98 -8.17 21.21 -17.00
N LEU A 99 -7.44 20.74 -15.99
CA LEU A 99 -6.47 21.56 -15.29
C LEU A 99 -5.22 21.61 -16.16
N ASN A 100 -5.19 22.64 -17.00
CA ASN A 100 -3.97 23.16 -17.60
C ASN A 100 -2.93 23.39 -16.49
N GLY A 101 -1.70 22.96 -16.76
CA GLY A 101 -0.57 23.05 -15.84
C GLY A 101 -0.46 24.43 -15.18
N HIS A 102 -0.66 24.46 -13.87
CA HIS A 102 -0.10 25.51 -13.06
C HIS A 102 1.39 25.23 -12.90
N GLY A 103 2.17 25.97 -13.68
CA GLY A 103 3.61 26.03 -13.59
C GLY A 103 4.02 26.21 -12.14
N LEU A 104 4.84 25.29 -11.67
CA LEU A 104 5.73 25.51 -10.55
C LEU A 104 6.53 26.76 -10.88
N ASN A 105 6.22 27.86 -10.19
CA ASN A 105 7.07 29.03 -10.15
C ASN A 105 8.41 28.61 -9.54
N GLY A 106 9.33 28.18 -10.40
CA GLY A 106 10.74 28.13 -10.08
C GLY A 106 11.18 29.56 -9.78
N ASN A 107 11.58 29.81 -8.54
CA ASN A 107 12.33 31.00 -8.19
C ASN A 107 13.54 31.07 -9.12
N GLY A 108 13.47 31.99 -10.07
CA GLY A 108 14.54 32.29 -11.01
C GLY A 108 15.78 32.67 -10.23
N LEU A 109 16.79 31.80 -10.28
CA LEU A 109 18.16 32.19 -10.06
C LEU A 109 18.49 33.24 -11.12
N ASN A 110 18.58 34.50 -10.69
CA ASN A 110 19.07 35.60 -11.49
C ASN A 110 20.50 35.25 -11.95
N GLY A 111 20.62 34.81 -13.21
CA GLY A 111 21.87 34.81 -13.94
C GLY A 111 22.25 36.25 -14.23
N ALA A 112 23.04 36.85 -13.34
CA ALA A 112 23.74 38.09 -13.62
C ALA A 112 24.70 37.85 -14.78
N SER A 113 24.31 38.33 -15.96
CA SER A 113 25.16 38.41 -17.14
C SER A 113 26.34 39.30 -16.83
N ALA A 114 27.54 38.72 -16.84
CA ALA A 114 28.78 39.47 -16.86
C ALA A 114 28.87 40.25 -18.19
N SER A 115 28.88 41.58 -18.09
CA SER A 115 29.52 42.44 -19.10
C SER A 115 30.81 43.00 -18.49
N PRO A 116 31.92 43.03 -19.24
CA PRO A 116 33.15 43.67 -18.80
C PRO A 116 33.13 45.17 -19.11
N LEU A 117 34.08 45.89 -18.50
CA LEU A 117 34.44 47.32 -18.66
C LEU A 117 33.88 48.24 -17.56
N ASP A 118 34.73 48.66 -16.62
CA ASP A 118 35.51 49.88 -16.81
C ASP A 118 36.55 50.09 -15.68
N ASP A 119 37.71 50.58 -16.07
CA ASP A 119 38.81 51.04 -15.23
C ASP A 119 38.41 52.30 -14.44
N ALA A 120 38.41 52.23 -13.09
CA ALA A 120 38.60 53.40 -12.24
C ALA A 120 39.15 52.98 -10.85
N ALA A 121 40.31 53.53 -10.53
CA ALA A 121 41.07 53.31 -9.30
C ALA A 121 40.48 54.09 -8.08
N PRO A 122 41.04 53.96 -6.86
CA PRO A 122 40.26 53.62 -5.67
C PRO A 122 39.94 54.82 -4.78
N GLY A 123 38.75 54.79 -4.17
CA GLY A 123 38.33 55.75 -3.15
C GLY A 123 37.78 55.02 -1.93
N ALA A 124 38.61 54.95 -0.90
CA ALA A 124 38.31 55.02 0.53
C ALA A 124 36.99 54.41 1.06
N ASP A 125 37.16 53.41 1.93
CA ASP A 125 36.50 53.32 3.23
C ASP A 125 34.96 53.23 3.25
N ALA A 126 34.46 52.08 2.80
CA ALA A 126 33.19 51.57 3.31
C ALA A 126 33.26 50.05 3.36
N GLU A 127 33.74 49.49 4.47
CA GLU A 127 33.50 48.08 4.78
C GLU A 127 31.97 47.87 4.80
N PRO A 128 31.41 47.03 3.92
CA PRO A 128 30.01 46.66 4.04
C PRO A 128 29.85 45.92 5.36
N GLN A 129 29.02 46.46 6.26
CA GLN A 129 28.67 45.87 7.55
C GLN A 129 28.07 44.47 7.33
N ILE A 130 28.92 43.45 7.37
CA ILE A 130 28.54 42.02 7.35
C ILE A 130 27.60 41.69 8.53
N ASP A 131 27.63 42.50 9.60
CA ASP A 131 26.74 42.38 10.75
C ASP A 131 25.25 42.61 10.42
N ALA A 132 24.92 43.40 9.39
CA ALA A 132 23.52 43.64 9.02
C ALA A 132 22.89 42.46 8.26
N LEU A 133 23.69 41.68 7.51
CA LEU A 133 23.21 40.47 6.83
C LEU A 133 23.04 39.29 7.80
N LEU A 134 23.89 39.22 8.84
CA LEU A 134 23.77 38.21 9.92
C LEU A 134 22.60 38.49 10.87
N ALA A 135 22.20 39.77 11.05
CA ALA A 135 21.04 40.12 11.87
C ALA A 135 19.71 39.66 11.25
N VAL A 136 19.60 39.65 9.91
CA VAL A 136 18.39 39.18 9.20
C VAL A 136 18.19 37.67 9.35
N ASP A 137 19.28 36.89 9.49
CA ASP A 137 19.22 35.44 9.70
C ASP A 137 18.76 35.08 11.14
N THR A 138 19.06 35.94 12.12
CA THR A 138 18.56 35.77 13.51
C THR A 138 17.15 36.30 13.73
N ALA A 139 16.67 37.17 12.84
CA ALA A 139 15.31 37.69 12.81
C ALA A 139 14.37 36.86 11.91
N VAL A 140 14.81 35.70 11.40
CA VAL A 140 13.91 34.59 11.11
C VAL A 140 13.33 34.16 12.45
N GLU A 141 12.29 34.90 12.80
CA GLU A 141 11.52 34.86 14.02
C GLU A 141 11.40 33.44 14.52
N ARG A 142 11.63 33.28 15.82
CA ARG A 142 11.02 32.22 16.61
C ARG A 142 9.50 32.33 16.46
N ARG A 143 8.94 31.98 15.30
CA ARG A 143 7.53 31.72 15.16
C ARG A 143 7.28 30.61 16.15
N SER A 144 6.57 30.94 17.23
CA SER A 144 6.07 29.96 18.17
C SER A 144 5.47 28.84 17.33
N ALA A 145 5.93 27.61 17.56
CA ALA A 145 5.43 26.46 16.84
C ALA A 145 3.89 26.52 16.89
N PRO A 146 3.20 26.41 15.75
CA PRO A 146 1.74 26.49 15.73
C PRO A 146 1.20 25.49 16.75
N SER A 147 0.19 25.91 17.50
CA SER A 147 -0.44 25.03 18.48
C SER A 147 -1.03 23.80 17.78
N VAL A 148 -1.14 22.68 18.50
CA VAL A 148 -1.78 21.46 17.97
C VAL A 148 -3.17 21.77 17.41
N ARG A 149 -3.93 22.65 18.07
CA ARG A 149 -5.26 23.09 17.63
C ARG A 149 -5.21 23.84 16.29
N GLU A 150 -4.26 24.74 16.10
CA GLU A 150 -4.08 25.46 14.82
C GLU A 150 -3.67 24.51 13.69
N LEU A 151 -2.80 23.54 13.97
CA LEU A 151 -2.41 22.50 13.00
C LEU A 151 -3.59 21.61 12.62
N VAL A 152 -4.37 21.13 13.59
CA VAL A 152 -5.56 20.32 13.35
C VAL A 152 -6.60 21.10 12.55
N ARG A 153 -6.84 22.37 12.88
CA ARG A 153 -7.75 23.24 12.12
C ARG A 153 -7.27 23.41 10.67
N ALA A 154 -6.00 23.75 10.46
CA ALA A 154 -5.42 23.91 9.12
C ALA A 154 -5.46 22.61 8.30
N LEU A 155 -5.24 21.46 8.94
CA LEU A 155 -5.36 20.16 8.29
C LEU A 155 -6.82 19.86 7.90
N ASN A 156 -7.77 20.16 8.78
CA ASN A 156 -9.19 19.92 8.53
C ASN A 156 -9.73 20.82 7.41
N GLU A 157 -9.33 22.10 7.39
CA GLU A 157 -9.66 23.05 6.31
C GLU A 157 -9.17 22.56 4.94
N ARG A 158 -8.02 21.89 4.91
CA ARG A 158 -7.42 21.36 3.67
C ARG A 158 -7.69 19.88 3.44
N SER A 159 -8.50 19.23 4.30
CA SER A 159 -8.74 17.78 4.22
C SER A 159 -9.35 17.36 2.89
N MET A 160 -10.18 18.21 2.28
CA MET A 160 -10.78 18.00 0.96
C MET A 160 -9.77 18.09 -0.20
N GLU A 161 -8.61 18.72 0.01
CA GLU A 161 -7.52 18.79 -0.97
C GLU A 161 -6.62 17.55 -0.89
N LEU A 162 -6.73 16.75 0.17
CA LEU A 162 -5.88 15.58 0.38
C LEU A 162 -6.49 14.38 -0.32
N PHE A 163 -5.76 13.84 -1.30
CA PHE A 163 -6.15 12.59 -1.95
C PHE A 163 -6.18 11.44 -0.93
N GLY A 164 -7.28 10.69 -0.92
CA GLY A 164 -7.40 9.48 -0.14
C GLY A 164 -6.44 8.40 -0.64
N VAL A 165 -6.06 7.48 0.27
CA VAL A 165 -5.25 6.31 -0.10
C VAL A 165 -5.97 5.48 -1.17
N ALA A 166 -7.30 5.30 -1.03
CA ALA A 166 -8.11 4.53 -1.98
C ALA A 166 -8.17 5.19 -3.36
N ASP A 167 -8.40 6.51 -3.42
CA ASP A 167 -8.48 7.25 -4.68
C ASP A 167 -7.15 7.24 -5.42
N THR A 168 -6.05 7.50 -4.71
CA THR A 168 -4.70 7.44 -5.27
C THR A 168 -4.38 6.04 -5.81
N CYS A 169 -4.72 4.98 -5.06
CA CYS A 169 -4.55 3.61 -5.52
C CYS A 169 -5.42 3.28 -6.74
N GLN A 170 -6.64 3.81 -6.80
CA GLN A 170 -7.56 3.52 -7.89
C GLN A 170 -7.10 4.19 -9.21
N VAL A 171 -6.65 5.44 -9.15
CA VAL A 171 -6.07 6.15 -10.30
C VAL A 171 -4.81 5.43 -10.79
N LEU A 172 -3.90 5.08 -9.87
CA LEU A 172 -2.70 4.33 -10.21
C LEU A 172 -3.02 2.97 -10.86
N ALA A 173 -4.00 2.23 -10.32
CA ALA A 173 -4.42 0.95 -10.89
C ALA A 173 -4.93 1.07 -12.34
N GLN A 174 -5.66 2.14 -12.64
CA GLN A 174 -6.18 2.40 -13.97
C GLN A 174 -5.07 2.77 -14.95
N GLU A 175 -4.16 3.64 -14.53
CA GLU A 175 -3.01 4.05 -15.34
C GLU A 175 -2.07 2.88 -15.65
N VAL A 176 -1.73 2.04 -14.68
CA VAL A 176 -0.84 0.88 -14.93
C VAL A 176 -1.50 -0.17 -15.83
N VAL A 177 -2.82 -0.34 -15.76
CA VAL A 177 -3.55 -1.23 -16.68
C VAL A 177 -3.48 -0.72 -18.10
N GLU A 178 -3.69 0.58 -18.30
CA GLU A 178 -3.63 1.22 -19.60
C GLU A 178 -2.22 1.15 -20.20
N ARG A 179 -1.21 1.61 -19.46
CA ARG A 179 0.19 1.62 -19.95
C ARG A 179 0.74 0.23 -20.19
N ALA A 180 0.39 -0.74 -19.36
CA ALA A 180 0.83 -2.11 -19.52
C ALA A 180 -0.05 -2.92 -20.48
N GLY A 181 -1.14 -2.40 -21.04
CA GLY A 181 -2.09 -3.20 -21.81
C GLY A 181 -2.51 -4.47 -21.07
N ALA A 182 -2.87 -4.33 -19.80
CA ALA A 182 -3.24 -5.42 -18.91
C ALA A 182 -4.75 -5.59 -18.81
N ASP A 183 -5.19 -6.70 -18.21
CA ASP A 183 -6.62 -6.97 -18.01
C ASP A 183 -7.08 -6.57 -16.60
N ALA A 184 -6.16 -6.60 -15.62
CA ALA A 184 -6.45 -6.28 -14.23
C ALA A 184 -5.22 -5.75 -13.48
N ALA A 185 -5.46 -4.99 -12.41
CA ALA A 185 -4.44 -4.57 -11.45
C ALA A 185 -4.99 -4.47 -10.03
N ALA A 186 -4.12 -4.68 -9.05
CA ALA A 186 -4.39 -4.49 -7.63
C ALA A 186 -3.25 -3.69 -6.98
N ILE A 187 -3.61 -2.71 -6.15
CA ILE A 187 -2.66 -1.98 -5.31
C ILE A 187 -2.82 -2.44 -3.86
N VAL A 188 -1.74 -3.01 -3.31
CA VAL A 188 -1.68 -3.55 -1.97
C VAL A 188 -0.83 -2.62 -1.12
N VAL A 189 -1.44 -2.00 -0.11
CA VAL A 189 -0.77 -1.01 0.77
C VAL A 189 -0.79 -1.47 2.23
N PRO A 190 0.20 -1.08 3.04
CA PRO A 190 0.17 -1.37 4.47
C PRO A 190 -0.97 -0.62 5.16
N ASP A 191 -1.56 -1.30 6.14
CA ASP A 191 -2.61 -0.81 7.01
C ASP A 191 -2.43 -1.39 8.42
N GLY A 192 -1.61 -0.73 9.23
CA GLY A 192 -1.21 -1.27 10.53
C GLY A 192 -0.26 -2.46 10.38
N SER A 193 -0.65 -3.63 10.91
CA SER A 193 0.11 -4.87 10.82
C SER A 193 -0.22 -5.75 9.62
N VAL A 194 -1.16 -5.31 8.78
CA VAL A 194 -1.65 -6.06 7.62
C VAL A 194 -1.52 -5.25 6.33
N TRP A 195 -1.62 -5.91 5.19
CA TRP A 195 -1.60 -5.29 3.86
C TRP A 195 -2.96 -5.49 3.21
N ARG A 196 -3.57 -4.42 2.70
CA ARG A 196 -4.92 -4.45 2.13
C ARG A 196 -4.94 -3.96 0.69
N VAL A 197 -5.82 -4.55 -0.11
CA VAL A 197 -6.15 -4.01 -1.44
C VAL A 197 -6.90 -2.69 -1.27
N ASN A 198 -6.31 -1.58 -1.72
CA ASN A 198 -6.93 -0.24 -1.60
C ASN A 198 -7.36 0.36 -2.95
N GLY A 199 -6.95 -0.25 -4.07
CA GLY A 199 -7.41 0.13 -5.41
C GLY A 199 -7.23 -1.03 -6.38
N GLY A 200 -7.99 -1.03 -7.47
CA GLY A 200 -7.83 -2.05 -8.49
C GLY A 200 -8.81 -1.97 -9.65
N VAL A 201 -8.39 -2.55 -10.77
CA VAL A 201 -9.13 -2.70 -12.01
C VAL A 201 -9.25 -4.19 -12.33
N GLY A 202 -10.40 -4.63 -12.84
CA GLY A 202 -10.61 -6.04 -13.20
C GLY A 202 -10.64 -7.02 -12.00
N LEU A 203 -10.72 -6.51 -10.76
CA LEU A 203 -10.75 -7.34 -9.56
C LEU A 203 -12.13 -7.95 -9.31
N ARG A 204 -12.16 -9.20 -8.88
CA ARG A 204 -13.38 -9.83 -8.35
C ARG A 204 -13.77 -9.16 -7.02
N PRO A 205 -15.06 -9.15 -6.65
CA PRO A 205 -15.51 -8.55 -5.38
C PRO A 205 -14.78 -9.11 -4.15
N ILE A 206 -14.46 -10.41 -4.14
CA ILE A 206 -13.71 -11.03 -3.04
C ILE A 206 -12.26 -10.55 -2.96
N GLU A 207 -11.63 -10.23 -4.10
CA GLU A 207 -10.23 -9.78 -4.16
C GLU A 207 -10.06 -8.39 -3.56
N ARG A 208 -11.08 -7.53 -3.67
CA ARG A 208 -11.10 -6.20 -3.04
C ARG A 208 -11.08 -6.24 -1.52
N ARG A 209 -11.43 -7.39 -0.93
CA ARG A 209 -11.49 -7.60 0.53
C ARG A 209 -10.29 -8.37 1.06
N LEU A 210 -9.32 -8.72 0.21
CA LEU A 210 -8.17 -9.49 0.63
C LEU A 210 -7.27 -8.68 1.57
N VAL A 211 -6.76 -9.40 2.56
CA VAL A 211 -5.83 -8.93 3.56
C VAL A 211 -4.66 -9.90 3.58
N LEU A 212 -3.45 -9.38 3.44
CA LEU A 212 -2.22 -10.15 3.49
C LEU A 212 -1.49 -9.87 4.80
N ASP A 213 -0.88 -10.90 5.38
CA ASP A 213 0.00 -10.75 6.52
C ASP A 213 1.40 -10.29 6.08
N ALA A 214 2.18 -9.75 7.02
CA ALA A 214 3.54 -9.27 6.78
C ALA A 214 4.50 -10.34 6.23
N ARG A 215 4.23 -11.62 6.47
CA ARG A 215 5.07 -12.75 6.02
C ARG A 215 4.59 -13.32 4.68
N HIS A 216 3.48 -12.83 4.15
CA HIS A 216 2.99 -13.26 2.85
C HIS A 216 4.06 -12.97 1.78
N TRP A 217 4.31 -13.94 0.90
CA TRP A 217 5.41 -13.91 -0.07
C TRP A 217 5.43 -12.65 -0.95
N LEU A 218 4.26 -12.22 -1.45
CA LEU A 218 4.13 -10.97 -2.21
C LEU A 218 4.64 -9.75 -1.42
N VAL A 219 4.34 -9.70 -0.13
CA VAL A 219 4.72 -8.57 0.73
C VAL A 219 6.22 -8.62 1.00
N THR A 220 6.77 -9.78 1.36
CA THR A 220 8.20 -9.92 1.68
C THR A 220 9.09 -9.71 0.46
N GLU A 221 8.71 -10.24 -0.70
CA GLU A 221 9.55 -10.17 -1.90
C GLU A 221 9.44 -8.83 -2.61
N VAL A 222 8.21 -8.33 -2.79
CA VAL A 222 7.94 -7.12 -3.59
C VAL A 222 7.89 -5.90 -2.69
N ALA A 223 6.87 -5.80 -1.84
CA ALA A 223 6.58 -4.58 -1.09
C ALA A 223 7.72 -4.17 -0.12
N MET A 224 8.28 -5.14 0.62
CA MET A 224 9.40 -4.89 1.54
C MET A 224 10.76 -5.15 0.88
N GLY A 225 10.84 -6.16 0.02
CA GLY A 225 12.08 -6.56 -0.62
C GLY A 225 12.52 -5.64 -1.76
N GLY A 226 11.64 -4.74 -2.23
CA GLY A 226 11.95 -3.78 -3.28
C GLY A 226 12.22 -4.43 -4.64
N ARG A 227 11.78 -5.68 -4.86
CA ARG A 227 12.03 -6.42 -6.10
C ARG A 227 10.80 -6.41 -7.01
N ALA A 228 11.00 -5.95 -8.23
CA ALA A 228 10.02 -6.18 -9.30
C ALA A 228 10.10 -7.64 -9.77
N LEU A 229 8.94 -8.21 -10.12
CA LEU A 229 8.80 -9.62 -10.52
C LEU A 229 7.99 -9.71 -11.81
N VAL A 230 8.54 -10.42 -12.80
CA VAL A 230 7.83 -10.81 -14.02
C VAL A 230 7.57 -12.31 -13.93
N VAL A 231 6.31 -12.71 -13.96
CA VAL A 231 5.89 -14.12 -13.87
C VAL A 231 5.20 -14.48 -15.18
N GLY A 232 5.95 -15.16 -16.05
CA GLY A 232 5.44 -15.65 -17.33
C GLY A 232 4.44 -16.79 -17.20
N ASP A 233 4.57 -17.64 -16.18
CA ASP A 233 3.58 -18.67 -15.83
C ASP A 233 3.40 -18.73 -14.31
N SER A 234 2.23 -18.26 -13.86
CA SER A 234 1.90 -18.22 -12.44
C SER A 234 1.79 -19.60 -11.80
N ALA A 235 1.61 -20.68 -12.55
CA ALA A 235 1.49 -22.03 -11.98
C ALA A 235 2.69 -22.39 -11.09
N SER A 236 3.89 -21.96 -11.48
CA SER A 236 5.14 -22.19 -10.74
C SER A 236 5.20 -21.50 -9.38
N VAL A 237 4.56 -20.34 -9.23
CA VAL A 237 4.57 -19.51 -8.01
C VAL A 237 3.23 -19.47 -7.29
N ARG A 238 2.20 -20.10 -7.86
CA ARG A 238 0.82 -20.12 -7.35
C ARG A 238 0.71 -20.56 -5.88
N PRO A 239 1.45 -21.57 -5.39
CA PRO A 239 1.41 -21.92 -3.97
C PRO A 239 1.85 -20.77 -3.06
N ARG A 240 2.79 -19.94 -3.51
CA ARG A 240 3.30 -18.78 -2.76
C ARG A 240 2.40 -17.56 -2.86
N LEU A 241 1.63 -17.45 -3.93
CA LEU A 241 0.64 -16.41 -4.16
C LEU A 241 -0.74 -16.75 -3.58
N ALA A 242 -0.91 -17.90 -2.93
CA ALA A 242 -2.19 -18.29 -2.37
C ALA A 242 -2.72 -17.23 -1.39
N GLY A 243 -3.88 -16.65 -1.71
CA GLY A 243 -4.49 -15.56 -0.92
C GLY A 243 -4.13 -14.15 -1.39
N ALA A 244 -3.18 -13.99 -2.32
CA ALA A 244 -2.88 -12.72 -2.96
C ALA A 244 -3.96 -12.32 -3.99
N PRO A 245 -4.18 -11.01 -4.20
CA PRO A 245 -5.00 -10.56 -5.33
C PRO A 245 -4.38 -11.05 -6.64
N LEU A 246 -5.24 -11.40 -7.61
CA LEU A 246 -4.83 -11.83 -8.94
C LEU A 246 -4.07 -13.16 -8.99
N ALA A 247 -3.95 -13.91 -7.90
CA ALA A 247 -3.23 -15.19 -7.85
C ALA A 247 -3.76 -16.26 -8.83
N GLY A 248 -4.98 -16.10 -9.33
CA GLY A 248 -5.59 -17.00 -10.31
C GLY A 248 -5.19 -16.74 -11.77
N TRP A 249 -4.59 -15.58 -12.07
CA TRP A 249 -4.24 -15.17 -13.43
C TRP A 249 -2.97 -15.85 -13.93
N GLU A 250 -2.78 -15.92 -15.24
CA GLU A 250 -1.69 -16.69 -15.84
C GLU A 250 -0.37 -15.92 -15.88
N HIS A 251 -0.43 -14.68 -16.34
CA HIS A 251 0.72 -13.80 -16.43
C HIS A 251 0.60 -12.71 -15.38
N LEU A 252 1.65 -12.52 -14.58
CA LEU A 252 1.68 -11.52 -13.52
C LEU A 252 2.92 -10.65 -13.63
N LEU A 253 2.76 -9.38 -13.29
CA LEU A 253 3.83 -8.41 -13.10
C LEU A 253 3.62 -7.75 -11.75
N ALA A 254 4.61 -7.77 -10.88
CA ALA A 254 4.54 -7.11 -9.59
C ALA A 254 5.67 -6.08 -9.45
N VAL A 255 5.34 -4.87 -9.01
CA VAL A 255 6.28 -3.75 -8.89
C VAL A 255 6.14 -3.14 -7.49
N PRO A 256 7.24 -2.91 -6.76
CA PRO A 256 7.20 -2.21 -5.49
C PRO A 256 6.87 -0.74 -5.70
N VAL A 257 6.12 -0.14 -4.79
CA VAL A 257 5.99 1.32 -4.72
C VAL A 257 7.05 1.84 -3.74
N PRO A 258 8.00 2.68 -4.19
CA PRO A 258 9.06 3.17 -3.33
C PRO A 258 8.51 3.97 -2.15
N ASP A 259 9.26 4.00 -1.05
CA ASP A 259 8.99 4.77 0.17
C ASP A 259 7.74 4.42 0.99
N VAL A 260 6.81 3.61 0.46
CA VAL A 260 5.51 3.31 1.11
C VAL A 260 5.26 1.84 1.43
N MET A 261 6.25 0.96 1.18
CA MET A 261 6.15 -0.49 1.40
C MET A 261 4.86 -1.10 0.81
N ALA A 262 4.48 -0.65 -0.38
CA ALA A 262 3.31 -1.12 -1.12
C ALA A 262 3.74 -1.91 -2.36
N ALA A 263 2.80 -2.65 -2.94
CA ALA A 263 3.01 -3.39 -4.18
C ALA A 263 1.87 -3.13 -5.16
N VAL A 264 2.24 -2.95 -6.42
CA VAL A 264 1.35 -2.98 -7.58
C VAL A 264 1.45 -4.38 -8.18
N VAL A 265 0.31 -5.04 -8.38
CA VAL A 265 0.23 -6.32 -9.10
C VAL A 265 -0.64 -6.12 -10.31
N VAL A 266 -0.13 -6.48 -11.49
CA VAL A 266 -0.79 -6.36 -12.78
C VAL A 266 -0.92 -7.76 -13.39
N ALA A 267 -2.04 -8.02 -14.06
CA ALA A 267 -2.34 -9.35 -14.60
C ALA A 267 -2.84 -9.29 -16.05
N ARG A 268 -2.47 -10.31 -16.81
CA ARG A 268 -3.05 -10.63 -18.13
C ARG A 268 -3.60 -12.06 -18.13
N SER A 269 -4.68 -12.24 -18.86
CA SER A 269 -5.37 -13.51 -19.09
C SER A 269 -4.49 -14.49 -19.86
N ARG A 270 -4.87 -15.77 -19.85
CA ARG A 270 -4.22 -16.86 -20.59
C ARG A 270 -4.06 -16.59 -22.08
N THR A 271 -5.00 -15.85 -22.67
CA THR A 271 -4.99 -15.52 -24.09
C THR A 271 -4.07 -14.34 -24.41
N GLY A 272 -3.62 -13.61 -23.40
CA GLY A 272 -2.66 -12.52 -23.55
C GLY A 272 -1.23 -13.02 -23.69
N ARG A 273 -0.33 -12.14 -24.16
CA ARG A 273 1.11 -12.42 -24.14
C ARG A 273 1.68 -12.28 -22.72
N PRO A 274 2.69 -13.07 -22.34
CA PRO A 274 3.45 -12.84 -21.11
C PRO A 274 3.97 -11.40 -21.03
N PHE A 275 4.12 -10.91 -19.80
CA PHE A 275 4.77 -9.62 -19.56
C PHE A 275 6.24 -9.70 -19.96
N THR A 276 6.73 -8.59 -20.48
CA THR A 276 8.10 -8.38 -20.97
C THR A 276 8.78 -7.29 -20.15
N GLN A 277 10.07 -7.07 -20.41
CA GLN A 277 10.81 -5.97 -19.79
C GLN A 277 10.25 -4.60 -20.17
N ASP A 278 9.73 -4.45 -21.39
CA ASP A 278 9.11 -3.20 -21.84
C ASP A 278 7.82 -2.91 -21.07
N ASP A 279 7.03 -3.96 -20.78
CA ASP A 279 5.83 -3.81 -19.94
C ASP A 279 6.22 -3.41 -18.50
N LEU A 280 7.29 -3.98 -17.95
CA LEU A 280 7.82 -3.57 -16.64
C LEU A 280 8.24 -2.10 -16.66
N ALA A 281 8.99 -1.66 -17.67
CA ALA A 281 9.41 -0.26 -17.81
C ALA A 281 8.19 0.69 -17.92
N ALA A 282 7.14 0.28 -18.63
CA ALA A 282 5.92 1.05 -18.77
C ALA A 282 5.14 1.21 -17.45
N VAL A 283 5.23 0.25 -16.53
CA VAL A 283 4.59 0.30 -15.20
C VAL A 283 5.43 1.08 -14.19
N VAL A 284 6.76 0.97 -14.24
CA VAL A 284 7.66 1.58 -13.24
C VAL A 284 7.55 3.11 -13.19
N GLY A 285 7.35 3.77 -14.34
CA GLY A 285 7.18 5.23 -14.40
C GLY A 285 5.99 5.74 -13.59
N PRO A 286 4.75 5.34 -13.92
CA PRO A 286 3.55 5.69 -13.14
C PRO A 286 3.66 5.35 -11.66
N VAL A 287 4.28 4.21 -11.32
CA VAL A 287 4.47 3.81 -9.92
C VAL A 287 5.37 4.78 -9.16
N HIS A 288 6.45 5.27 -9.79
CA HIS A 288 7.32 6.29 -9.17
C HIS A 288 6.61 7.64 -9.05
N GLU A 289 5.88 8.06 -10.09
CA GLU A 289 5.12 9.32 -10.08
C GLU A 289 4.06 9.32 -8.96
N ALA A 290 3.36 8.20 -8.76
CA ALA A 290 2.34 8.06 -7.74
C ALA A 290 2.89 7.84 -6.31
N ALA A 291 4.16 7.44 -6.16
CA ALA A 291 4.73 7.08 -4.86
C ALA A 291 4.69 8.25 -3.86
N GLY A 292 5.02 9.47 -4.30
CA GLY A 292 4.97 10.67 -3.45
C GLY A 292 3.56 11.00 -2.97
N LEU A 293 2.56 10.92 -3.87
CA LEU A 293 1.16 11.13 -3.54
C LEU A 293 0.63 10.07 -2.57
N LEU A 294 0.95 8.79 -2.83
CA LEU A 294 0.52 7.69 -1.97
C LEU A 294 1.17 7.79 -0.58
N SER A 295 2.44 8.21 -0.50
CA SER A 295 3.15 8.47 0.76
C SER A 295 2.46 9.55 1.58
N ALA A 296 2.14 10.68 0.95
CA ALA A 296 1.39 11.77 1.58
C ALA A 296 0.01 11.30 2.07
N ALA A 297 -0.75 10.57 1.24
CA ALA A 297 -2.06 10.03 1.61
C ALA A 297 -1.98 9.08 2.81
N MET A 298 -0.94 8.23 2.85
CA MET A 298 -0.70 7.30 3.96
C MET A 298 -0.30 8.03 5.25
N ALA A 299 0.55 9.05 5.16
CA ALA A 299 0.94 9.89 6.30
C ALA A 299 -0.27 10.61 6.89
N THR A 300 -1.12 11.21 6.03
CA THR A 300 -2.38 11.84 6.43
C THR A 300 -3.30 10.85 7.16
N ARG A 301 -3.51 9.65 6.59
CA ARG A 301 -4.32 8.60 7.23
C ARG A 301 -3.75 8.19 8.59
N ARG A 302 -2.43 8.08 8.72
CA ARG A 302 -1.77 7.75 9.99
C ARG A 302 -2.00 8.85 11.02
N LEU A 303 -1.83 10.11 10.63
CA LEU A 303 -2.08 11.26 11.49
C LEU A 303 -3.53 11.30 11.96
N ALA A 304 -4.50 11.12 11.06
CA ALA A 304 -5.91 11.07 11.40
C ALA A 304 -6.24 10.01 12.46
N ARG A 305 -5.62 8.82 12.38
CA ARG A 305 -5.80 7.77 13.41
C ARG A 305 -5.20 8.11 14.77
N VAL A 306 -4.09 8.84 14.78
CA VAL A 306 -3.47 9.31 16.03
C VAL A 306 -4.33 10.39 16.69
N LEU A 307 -5.00 11.21 15.88
CA LEU A 307 -5.85 12.31 16.37
C LEU A 307 -7.27 11.87 16.74
N ALA A 308 -7.78 10.76 16.19
CA ALA A 308 -9.17 10.31 16.40
C ALA A 308 -9.59 10.21 17.88
N PRO A 309 -8.77 9.71 18.83
CA PRO A 309 -9.16 9.69 20.24
C PRO A 309 -9.36 11.09 20.83
N LEU A 310 -8.64 12.10 20.33
CA LEU A 310 -8.70 13.48 20.87
C LEU A 310 -9.96 14.24 20.42
N THR A 311 -10.64 13.76 19.38
CA THR A 311 -11.89 14.40 18.91
C THR A 311 -13.13 13.94 19.69
N GLU A 312 -13.04 12.85 20.45
CA GLU A 312 -14.17 12.28 21.19
C GLU A 312 -14.34 12.89 22.60
N ASP A 313 -13.29 13.52 23.14
CA ASP A 313 -13.26 14.05 24.52
C ASP A 313 -13.93 15.43 24.69
N ASP A 314 -14.38 16.09 23.62
CA ASP A 314 -14.97 17.46 23.66
C ASP A 314 -16.52 17.47 23.81
N GLU A 315 -17.19 16.32 23.92
CA GLU A 315 -18.67 16.22 24.03
C GLU A 315 -19.22 15.94 25.45
N THR A 316 -18.38 15.93 26.50
CA THR A 316 -18.82 15.73 27.91
C THR A 316 -18.64 16.97 28.77
#